data_AF-A0A0F9AG72-F1
#
_entry.id   AF-A0A0F9AG72-F1
#
_cell.length_a   1.000
_cell.length_b   1.000
_cell.length_c   1.000
_cell.angle_alpha   90.00
_cell.angle_beta   90.00
_cell.angle_gamma   90.00
#
_symmetry.space_group_name_H-M   'P 1'
#
loop_
_entity.id
_entity.type
_entity.pdbx_description
1 polymer ?
#
loop_
_entity_poly.entity_id
_entity_poly.type
_entity_poly.pdbx_seq_one_letter_code
_entity_poly.pdbx_strand_id
1 'polypeptide(L)' 'TKITPEGIEGLVEYKGTVTSIMDEICGGIQSGMAHSNAMTIPELRESARVWVQTVAGHIEGNPHSVIERV' A
#
# COMPACT_ATOMS: atom_id res chain seq x y z
N THR A 1 -36.76 15.23 0.61
CA THR A 1 -35.55 15.20 -0.23
C THR A 1 -35.15 13.76 -0.40
N LYS A 2 -35.18 13.20 -1.61
CA LYS A 2 -34.85 11.80 -1.86
C LYS A 2 -33.33 11.66 -1.75
N ILE A 3 -32.84 10.95 -0.74
CA ILE A 3 -31.40 10.80 -0.50
C ILE A 3 -30.84 9.88 -1.58
N THR A 4 -29.85 10.36 -2.34
CA THR A 4 -29.08 9.53 -3.27
C THR A 4 -28.01 8.79 -2.46
N PRO A 5 -27.98 7.45 -2.47
CA PRO A 5 -26.91 6.72 -1.80
C PRO A 5 -25.56 6.97 -2.51
N GLU A 6 -24.53 7.34 -1.75
CA GLU A 6 -23.15 7.53 -2.25
C GLU A 6 -22.24 6.31 -1.99
N GLY A 7 -22.77 5.27 -1.32
CA GLY A 7 -22.03 4.09 -0.92
C GLY A 7 -22.78 2.79 -1.23
N ILE A 8 -22.03 1.69 -1.21
CA ILE A 8 -22.54 0.33 -1.31
C ILE A 8 -22.31 -0.42 0.02
N GLU A 9 -23.11 -1.44 0.27
CA GLU A 9 -22.86 -2.41 1.34
C GLU A 9 -21.93 -3.51 0.83
N GLY A 10 -20.95 -3.90 1.65
CA GLY A 10 -19.98 -4.93 1.30
C GLY A 10 -19.45 -5.65 2.53
N LEU A 11 -19.05 -6.90 2.34
CA LEU A 11 -18.40 -7.72 3.37
C LEU A 11 -16.92 -7.84 3.05
N VAL A 12 -16.10 -7.85 4.09
CA VAL A 12 -14.65 -8.09 3.99
C VAL A 12 -14.27 -9.19 4.95
N GLU A 13 -13.25 -9.97 4.60
CA GLU A 13 -12.72 -11.04 5.45
C GLU A 13 -12.10 -10.48 6.74
N TYR A 14 -12.10 -11.30 7.79
CA TYR A 14 -11.44 -10.96 9.05
C TYR A 14 -9.92 -11.00 8.87
N LYS A 15 -9.25 -9.87 9.15
CA LYS A 15 -7.80 -9.69 8.93
C LYS A 15 -6.94 -9.80 10.21
N GLY A 16 -7.52 -10.24 11.32
CA GLY A 16 -6.82 -10.31 12.60
C GLY A 16 -6.96 -9.05 13.45
N THR A 17 -5.97 -8.81 14.32
CA THR A 17 -5.99 -7.68 15.26
C THR A 17 -5.56 -6.37 14.59
N VAL A 18 -6.00 -5.24 15.13
CA VAL A 18 -5.55 -3.92 14.64
C VAL A 18 -4.03 -3.78 14.79
N THR A 19 -3.46 -4.26 15.91
CA THR A 19 -2.02 -4.18 16.17
C THR A 19 -1.21 -4.91 15.09
N SER A 20 -1.58 -6.16 14.75
CA SER A 20 -0.86 -6.92 13.71
C SER A 20 -0.89 -6.25 12.34
N ILE A 21 -2.03 -5.65 11.97
CA ILE A 21 -2.15 -4.91 10.70
C ILE A 21 -1.31 -3.63 10.73
N MET A 22 -1.29 -2.93 11.86
CA MET A 22 -0.47 -1.73 12.02
C MET A 22 1.01 -2.03 11.95
N ASP A 23 1.47 -3.14 12.54
CA ASP A 23 2.87 -3.57 12.46
C ASP A 23 3.30 -3.83 11.01
N GLU A 24 2.45 -4.48 10.21
CA GLU A 24 2.70 -4.71 8.78
C GLU A 24 2.79 -3.40 7.99
N ILE A 25 1.83 -2.49 8.18
CA ILE A 25 1.80 -1.18 7.51
C ILE A 25 3.04 -0.36 7.90
N CYS A 26 3.37 -0.31 9.18
CA CYS A 26 4.56 0.39 9.66
C CYS A 26 5.85 -0.22 9.11
N GLY A 27 5.95 -1.56 9.07
CA GLY A 27 7.08 -2.26 8.45
C GLY A 27 7.24 -1.93 6.97
N GLY A 28 6.13 -1.88 6.22
CA GLY A 28 6.13 -1.46 4.81
C GLY A 28 6.63 -0.02 4.62
N ILE A 29 6.17 0.92 5.46
CA ILE A 29 6.62 2.32 5.41
C ILE A 29 8.12 2.42 5.73
N GLN A 30 8.59 1.73 6.76
CA GLN A 30 10.01 1.73 7.15
C GLN A 30 10.90 1.16 6.04
N SER A 31 10.46 0.08 5.37
CA SER A 31 11.15 -0.47 4.20
C SER A 31 11.25 0.56 3.06
N GLY A 32 10.15 1.26 2.75
CA GLY A 32 10.14 2.34 1.76
C GLY A 32 11.04 3.53 2.13
N MET A 33 11.09 3.89 3.41
CA MET A 33 11.97 4.94 3.94
C MET A 33 13.45 4.60 3.73
N ALA A 34 13.83 3.33 3.94
CA ALA A 34 15.20 2.87 3.69
C ALA A 34 15.61 3.03 2.21
N HIS A 35 14.70 2.74 1.27
CA HIS A 35 14.95 2.96 -0.16
C HIS A 35 15.14 4.43 -0.54
N SER A 36 14.56 5.35 0.24
CA SER A 36 14.68 6.81 0.04
C SER A 36 15.75 7.46 0.93
N ASN A 37 16.54 6.64 1.64
CA ASN A 37 17.55 7.07 2.63
C ASN A 37 17.01 8.10 3.63
N ALA A 38 15.80 7.86 4.13
CA ALA A 38 15.12 8.72 5.11
C ALA A 38 15.00 8.00 6.45
N MET A 39 15.34 8.68 7.54
CA MET A 39 15.20 8.19 8.91
C MET A 39 13.93 8.68 9.58
N THR A 40 13.28 9.69 9.01
CA THR A 40 12.04 10.28 9.52
C THR A 40 11.02 10.54 8.41
N ILE A 41 9.74 10.69 8.76
CA ILE A 41 8.68 11.02 7.80
C ILE A 41 8.90 12.37 7.10
N PRO A 42 9.34 13.45 7.79
CA PRO A 42 9.72 14.69 7.13
C PRO A 42 10.84 14.49 6.09
N GLU A 43 11.91 13.77 6.44
CA GLU A 43 12.99 13.46 5.51
C GLU A 43 12.48 12.69 4.29
N LEU A 44 11.60 11.70 4.49
CA LEU A 44 11.01 10.96 3.36
C LEU A 44 10.25 11.90 2.42
N ARG A 45 9.47 12.84 2.96
CA ARG A 45 8.70 13.80 2.15
C ARG A 45 9.60 14.73 1.35
N GLU A 46 10.79 15.04 1.86
CA GLU A 46 11.78 15.90 1.20
C GLU A 46 12.66 15.14 0.20
N SER A 47 13.04 13.89 0.50
CA SER A 47 13.98 13.10 -0.29
C SER A 47 13.33 12.20 -1.34
N ALA A 48 12.06 11.81 -1.14
CA ALA A 48 11.39 10.87 -2.02
C ALA A 48 11.29 11.39 -3.45
N ARG A 49 11.58 10.50 -4.40
CA ARG A 49 11.36 10.74 -5.82
C ARG A 49 10.25 9.82 -6.29
N VAL A 50 9.27 10.41 -6.97
CA VAL A 50 8.09 9.69 -7.47
C VAL A 50 7.98 9.89 -8.96
N TRP A 51 7.48 8.87 -9.64
CA TRP A 51 7.28 8.87 -11.09
C TRP A 51 5.90 8.30 -11.42
N VAL A 52 5.39 8.66 -12.59
CA VAL A 52 4.15 8.10 -13.11
C VAL A 52 4.42 6.68 -13.61
N GLN A 53 3.64 5.72 -13.14
CA GLN A 53 3.70 4.33 -13.58
C GLN A 53 2.73 4.11 -14.75
N THR A 54 3.16 3.37 -15.78
CA THR A 54 2.27 2.90 -16.85
C THR A 54 1.52 1.66 -16.40
N VAL A 55 0.45 1.27 -17.11
CA VAL A 55 -0.28 0.02 -16.82
C VAL A 55 0.64 -1.19 -16.92
N ALA A 56 1.51 -1.24 -17.93
CA ALA A 56 2.49 -2.31 -18.07
C ALA A 56 3.47 -2.35 -16.90
N GLY A 57 3.98 -1.19 -16.46
CA GLY A 57 4.85 -1.11 -15.29
C GLY A 57 4.17 -1.51 -13.98
N HIS A 58 2.84 -1.31 -13.87
CA HIS A 58 2.07 -1.79 -12.72
C HIS A 58 1.97 -3.32 -12.70
N ILE A 59 1.69 -3.94 -13.85
CA ILE A 59 1.65 -5.40 -13.97
C ILE A 59 3.03 -5.99 -13.67
N GLU A 60 4.10 -5.34 -14.15
CA GLU A 60 5.49 -5.74 -13.89
C GLU A 60 5.88 -5.65 -12.40
N GLY A 61 5.37 -4.65 -11.68
CA GLY A 61 5.69 -4.47 -10.26
C GLY A 61 5.02 -5.48 -9.32
N ASN A 62 3.94 -6.12 -9.75
CA ASN A 62 3.28 -7.17 -8.98
C ASN A 62 3.92 -8.54 -9.25
N PRO A 63 3.82 -9.51 -8.32
CA PRO A 63 4.21 -10.88 -8.62
C PRO A 63 3.53 -11.37 -9.91
N HIS A 64 4.34 -11.70 -10.92
CA HIS A 64 3.85 -12.19 -12.20
C HIS A 64 4.78 -13.28 -12.75
N SER A 65 4.27 -14.08 -13.68
CA SER A 65 5.05 -15.14 -14.36
C SER A 65 5.65 -16.20 -13.41
N VAL A 66 5.02 -16.42 -12.26
CA VAL A 66 5.40 -17.42 -11.25
C VAL A 66 4.17 -18.23 -10.82
N ILE A 67 4.38 -19.48 -10.39
CA ILE A 67 3.34 -20.25 -9.71
C ILE A 67 3.47 -19.93 -8.23
N GLU A 68 2.54 -19.13 -7.71
CA GLU A 68 2.48 -18.82 -6.29
C GLU A 68 2.12 -20.09 -5.52
N ARG A 69 2.95 -20.44 -4.54
CA ARG A 69 2.70 -21.57 -3.66
C ARG A 69 2.13 -21.01 -2.36
N VAL A 70 0.80 -20.92 -2.32
CA VAL A 70 0.05 -20.65 -1.09
C VAL A 70 0.03 -21.91 -0.22
#